data_AF-A0A1C0VJR7-F1
#
_entry.id   AF-A0A1C0VJR7-F1
#
_cell.length_a   1.000
_cell.length_b   1.000
_cell.length_c   1.000
_cell.angle_alpha   90.00
_cell.angle_beta   90.00
_cell.angle_gamma   90.00
#
_symmetry.space_group_name_H-M   'P 1'
#
loop_
_entity.id
_entity.type
_entity.pdbx_description
1 polymer ?
#
loop_
_entity_poly.entity_id
_entity_poly.type
_entity_poly.pdbx_seq_one_letter_code
_entity_poly.pdbx_strand_id
1 'polypeptide(L)' 'MLKQIEGKGEIYQGDVVWEIQAEFGGEFVYENENFNLAISPAVLKEFRKITADTVVWSRGERMWRKRDTSDEPGRQQE' A
#
# COMPACT_ATOMS: atom_id res chain seq x y z
N MET A 1 5.00 0.85 6.16
CA MET A 1 4.90 0.92 4.68
C MET A 1 6.13 1.57 4.01
N LEU A 2 6.30 2.90 3.98
CA LEU A 2 7.38 3.55 3.18
C LEU A 2 8.78 2.98 3.45
N LYS A 3 9.19 2.93 4.72
CA LYS A 3 10.50 2.35 5.12
C LYS A 3 10.70 0.91 4.63
N GLN A 4 9.62 0.11 4.59
CA GLN A 4 9.70 -1.25 4.09
C GLN A 4 9.91 -1.27 2.56
N ILE A 5 9.24 -0.39 1.80
CA ILE A 5 9.46 -0.24 0.35
C ILE A 5 10.87 0.27 0.06
N GLU A 6 11.37 1.22 0.86
CA GLU A 6 12.74 1.73 0.70
C GLU A 6 13.77 0.60 0.83
N GLY A 7 13.58 -0.30 1.79
CA GLY A 7 14.47 -1.43 2.05
C GLY A 7 14.25 -2.66 1.15
N LYS A 8 13.00 -3.01 0.82
CA LYS A 8 12.65 -4.23 0.06
C LYS A 8 12.40 -3.98 -1.44
N GLY A 9 12.15 -2.73 -1.84
CA GLY A 9 11.72 -2.37 -3.19
C GLY A 9 10.20 -2.40 -3.37
N GLU A 10 9.53 -3.37 -2.73
CA GLU A 10 8.08 -3.57 -2.82
C GLU A 10 7.51 -4.24 -1.56
N ILE A 11 6.19 -4.10 -1.37
CA ILE A 11 5.42 -4.75 -0.31
C ILE A 11 4.04 -5.16 -0.82
N TYR A 12 3.60 -6.37 -0.50
CA TYR A 12 2.29 -6.90 -0.89
C TYR A 12 1.20 -6.44 0.08
N GLN A 13 0.03 -6.07 -0.44
CA GLN A 13 -1.07 -5.62 0.42
C GLN A 13 -1.57 -6.71 1.36
N GLY A 14 -1.54 -7.98 0.94
CA GLY A 14 -1.92 -9.11 1.78
C GLY A 14 -1.15 -9.10 3.10
N ASP A 15 0.18 -8.96 3.05
CA ASP A 15 1.03 -8.96 4.24
C ASP A 15 0.86 -7.68 5.06
N VAL A 16 0.89 -6.53 4.38
CA VAL A 16 0.87 -5.21 5.03
C VAL A 16 -0.40 -4.99 5.85
N VAL A 17 -1.54 -5.51 5.38
CA VAL A 17 -2.80 -5.41 6.12
C VAL A 17 -2.70 -6.10 7.50
N TRP A 18 -2.13 -7.31 7.55
CA TRP A 18 -1.96 -8.04 8.81
C TRP A 18 -0.89 -7.40 9.70
N GLU A 19 0.22 -6.94 9.12
CA GLU A 19 1.26 -6.21 9.87
C GLU A 19 0.68 -4.95 10.53
N ILE A 20 -0.12 -4.16 9.80
CA ILE A 20 -0.75 -2.95 10.35
C ILE A 20 -1.69 -3.30 11.51
N GLN A 21 -2.52 -4.33 11.34
CA GLN A 21 -3.43 -4.76 12.40
C GLN A 21 -2.67 -5.23 13.64
N ALA A 22 -1.59 -6.00 13.46
CA ALA A 22 -0.80 -6.55 14.56
C ALA A 22 0.01 -5.48 15.31
N GLU A 23 0.58 -4.50 14.59
CA GLU A 23 1.44 -3.46 15.19
C GLU A 23 0.66 -2.27 15.76
N PHE A 24 -0.42 -1.85 15.09
CA PHE A 24 -1.12 -0.59 15.40
C PHE A 24 -2.58 -0.81 15.83
N GLY A 25 -3.12 -2.02 15.69
CA GLY A 25 -4.47 -2.37 16.09
C GLY A 25 -5.51 -2.24 14.98
N GLY A 26 -6.73 -2.68 15.32
CA GLY A 26 -7.85 -2.81 14.37
C GLY A 26 -8.38 -1.49 13.80
N GLU A 27 -8.08 -0.33 14.40
CA GLU A 27 -8.55 0.98 13.91
C GLU A 27 -7.92 1.42 12.58
N PHE A 28 -6.77 0.83 12.23
CA PHE A 28 -6.02 1.15 11.01
C PHE A 28 -6.32 0.18 9.85
N VAL A 29 -7.21 -0.78 10.08
CA VAL A 29 -7.73 -1.72 9.09
C VAL A 29 -9.24 -1.76 9.17
N TYR A 30 -9.88 -2.40 8.21
CA TYR A 30 -11.31 -2.66 8.24
C TYR A 30 -11.62 -3.92 7.43
N GLU A 31 -12.73 -4.57 7.75
CA GLU A 31 -13.29 -5.60 6.89
C GLU A 31 -14.12 -4.93 5.79
N ASN A 32 -13.81 -5.22 4.53
CA ASN A 32 -14.57 -4.68 3.40
C ASN A 32 -15.83 -5.51 3.11
N GLU A 33 -16.64 -5.06 2.15
CA GLU A 33 -17.92 -5.70 1.77
C GLU A 33 -17.77 -7.17 1.32
N ASN A 34 -16.55 -7.60 0.97
CA ASN A 34 -16.22 -8.97 0.57
C ASN A 34 -15.61 -9.79 1.72
N PHE A 35 -15.74 -9.34 2.97
CA PHE A 35 -15.16 -10.00 4.16
C PHE A 35 -13.62 -10.14 4.11
N ASN A 36 -12.95 -9.26 3.37
CA ASN A 36 -11.49 -9.20 3.36
C ASN A 36 -11.00 -8.06 4.25
N LEU A 37 -9.93 -8.32 4.99
CA LEU A 37 -9.22 -7.28 5.74
C LEU A 37 -8.53 -6.33 4.74
N ALA A 38 -8.67 -5.03 4.97
CA ALA A 38 -8.14 -3.97 4.12
C ALA A 38 -7.57 -2.82 4.95
N ILE A 39 -6.63 -2.07 4.37
CA ILE A 39 -6.01 -0.91 5.04
C ILE A 39 -7.01 0.25 5.08
N SER A 40 -7.17 0.88 6.24
CA SER A 40 -8.04 2.05 6.42
C SER A 40 -7.77 3.13 5.36
N PRO A 41 -8.82 3.73 4.76
CA PRO A 41 -8.67 4.81 3.80
C PRO A 41 -7.86 6.01 4.33
N ALA A 42 -7.91 6.27 5.64
CA ALA A 42 -7.14 7.32 6.29
C ALA A 42 -5.63 7.05 6.22
N VAL A 43 -5.20 5.82 6.50
CA VAL A 43 -3.79 5.40 6.39
C VAL A 43 -3.32 5.53 4.94
N LEU A 44 -4.11 5.02 3.99
CA LEU A 44 -3.76 5.11 2.58
C LEU A 44 -3.71 6.57 2.09
N LYS A 45 -4.54 7.46 2.64
CA LYS A 45 -4.51 8.89 2.33
C LYS A 45 -3.18 9.53 2.76
N GLU A 46 -2.76 9.30 4.00
CA GLU A 46 -1.49 9.86 4.50
C GLU A 46 -0.29 9.24 3.77
N PHE A 47 -0.32 7.93 3.53
CA PHE A 47 0.71 7.24 2.74
C PHE A 47 0.86 7.84 1.33
N ARG A 48 -0.24 8.16 0.66
CA ARG A 48 -0.22 8.80 -0.66
C ARG A 48 0.35 10.22 -0.65
N LYS A 49 0.19 10.99 0.42
CA LYS A 49 0.77 12.34 0.49
C LYS A 49 2.29 12.29 0.51
N ILE A 50 2.86 11.37 1.29
CA ILE A 50 4.32 11.30 1.48
C ILE A 50 5.05 10.53 0.36
N THR A 51 4.33 9.82 -0.50
CA THR A 51 4.90 8.98 -1.56
C THR A 51 4.48 9.40 -2.98
N ALA A 52 4.03 10.66 -3.13
CA ALA A 52 3.40 11.20 -4.35
C ALA A 52 4.05 10.70 -5.66
N ASP A 53 5.37 10.86 -5.71
CA ASP A 53 6.15 10.68 -6.92
C ASP A 53 7.03 9.42 -6.87
N THR A 54 7.14 8.77 -5.71
CA THR A 54 8.15 7.72 -5.46
C THR A 54 7.57 6.31 -5.41
N VAL A 55 6.27 6.16 -5.14
CA VAL A 55 5.61 4.86 -4.99
C VAL A 55 4.36 4.78 -5.86
N VAL A 56 4.24 3.63 -6.52
CA VAL A 56 3.08 3.23 -7.31
C VAL A 56 2.44 1.98 -6.72
N TRP A 57 1.21 1.71 -7.14
CA TRP A 57 0.43 0.53 -6.80
C TRP A 57 0.26 -0.33 -8.05
N SER A 58 0.82 -1.55 -8.07
CA SER A 58 0.55 -2.52 -9.13
C SER A 58 -0.76 -3.24 -8.82
N ARG A 59 -1.71 -3.14 -9.75
CA ARG A 59 -3.03 -3.75 -9.61
C ARG A 59 -2.98 -5.26 -9.80
N GLY A 60 -2.19 -5.76 -10.74
CA GLY A 60 -2.04 -7.19 -11.01
C GLY A 60 -1.43 -7.94 -9.83
N GLU A 61 -0.30 -7.42 -9.34
CA GLU A 61 0.46 -8.02 -8.23
C GLU A 61 -0.11 -7.67 -6.85
N ARG A 62 -1.02 -6.69 -6.77
CA ARG A 62 -1.57 -6.17 -5.51
C ARG A 62 -0.48 -5.78 -4.52
N MET A 63 0.46 -4.96 -5.00
CA MET A 63 1.60 -4.50 -4.21
C MET A 63 1.94 -3.03 -4.43
N TRP A 64 2.52 -2.42 -3.41
CA TRP A 64 3.18 -1.12 -3.55
C TRP A 64 4.65 -1.33 -3.88
N ARG A 65 5.15 -0.65 -4.90
CA ARG A 65 6.56 -0.70 -5.30
C ARG A 65 7.09 0.69 -5.62
N LYS A 66 8.42 0.82 -5.67
CA LYS A 66 9.07 2.03 -6.19
C LYS A 66 8.58 2.32 -7.62
N ARG A 67 8.39 3.61 -7.92
CA ARG A 67 8.10 4.07 -9.27
C ARG A 67 9.29 3.79 -10.18
N ASP A 68 9.03 3.24 -11.35
CA ASP A 68 9.99 3.13 -12.45
C ASP A 68 9.81 4.29 -13.45
N THR A 69 10.87 4.60 -14.17
CA THR A 69 10.85 5.55 -15.30
C THR A 69 9.91 5.15 -16.43
N SER A 70 9.60 3.86 -16.59
CA SER A 70 8.65 3.36 -17.58
C SER A 70 7.19 3.35 -17.10
N ASP A 71 6.92 3.74 -15.86
CA ASP A 71 5.56 3.75 -15.33
C ASP A 71 4.71 4.83 -16.00
N GLU A 72 3.46 4.47 -16.30
CA GLU A 72 2.48 5.39 -16.84
C GLU A 72 2.20 6.55 -15.86
N PRO A 73 1.72 7.70 -16.35
CA PRO A 73 1.24 8.77 -15.49
C PRO A 73 0.20 8.26 -14.48
N GLY A 74 0.30 8.74 -13.25
CA GLY A 74 -0.57 8.29 -12.16
C GLY A 74 -0.01 7.10 -11.39
N ARG A 75 -0.73 6.68 -10.36
CA ARG A 75 -0.17 5.79 -9.32
C ARG A 75 -0.52 4.33 -9.50
N GLN A 76 -1.67 4.06 -10.12
CA GLN A 76 -2.05 2.70 -10.42
C GLN A 76 -1.33 2.28 -11.69
N GLN A 77 -0.58 1.19 -11.59
CA GLN A 77 0.08 0.52 -12.71
C GLN A 77 -0.56 -0.86 -12.85
N GLU A 78 -0.49 -1.44 -14.04
CA GLU A 78 -0.90 -2.84 -14.24
C GLU A 78 0.18 -3.78 -13.71
#